data_AF-A0A545SCX7-F1
#
_entry.id   AF-A0A545SCX7-F1
#
_cell.length_a   1.000
_cell.length_b   1.000
_cell.length_c   1.000
_cell.angle_alpha   90.00
_cell.angle_beta   90.00
_cell.angle_gamma   90.00
#
_symmetry.space_group_name_H-M   'P 1'
#
loop_
_entity.id
_entity.type
_entity.pdbx_description
1 polymer ?
#
loop_
_entity_poly.entity_id
_entity_poly.type
_entity_poly.pdbx_seq_one_letter_code
_entity_poly.pdbx_strand_id
1 'polypeptide(L)'
;MKVYISKYRDHWISPYTILEKFVYRREIDYDDPVVEKWATRLTPISNFVKKFLDLVHPHIQYVKIDPQDTWDMDHTLAHIILPLLMQLQKTKHGAPFVDDEDVPDNLKNKTLPDDEQDTTSNNHFERWDHVLNEMIFAFQYKVNELWEDTFDIEGVYDTEGIRLVHNRMDNGFRLFGKYYQNLWD
;
A
#
# COMPACT_ATOMS: atom_id res chain seq x y z
N MET A 1 1.70 14.19 -18.83
CA MET A 1 0.30 14.50 -18.40
C MET A 1 -0.04 13.63 -17.20
N LYS A 2 -1.12 13.95 -16.50
CA LYS A 2 -1.38 13.57 -15.10
C LYS A 2 -2.11 12.22 -15.00
N VAL A 3 -1.69 11.36 -14.06
CA VAL A 3 -2.48 10.21 -13.61
C VAL A 3 -3.52 10.71 -12.61
N TYR A 4 -4.80 10.46 -12.86
CA TYR A 4 -5.89 10.78 -11.94
C TYR A 4 -6.74 9.52 -11.72
N ILE A 5 -6.59 8.94 -10.54
CA ILE A 5 -7.45 7.88 -10.04
C ILE A 5 -8.32 8.53 -8.97
N SER A 6 -9.62 8.68 -9.26
CA SER A 6 -10.55 9.22 -8.25
C SER A 6 -10.61 8.30 -7.03
N LYS A 7 -10.88 8.86 -5.84
CA LYS A 7 -11.06 8.04 -4.62
C LYS A 7 -12.11 6.96 -4.85
N TYR A 8 -11.92 5.79 -4.24
CA TYR A 8 -12.99 4.80 -4.17
C TYR A 8 -14.21 5.45 -3.49
N ARG A 9 -15.37 5.32 -4.12
CA ARG A 9 -16.64 5.86 -3.63
C ARG A 9 -17.64 4.73 -3.67
N ASP A 10 -18.05 4.29 -2.47
CA ASP A 10 -19.25 3.51 -2.33
C ASP A 10 -20.41 4.46 -2.04
N HIS A 11 -21.41 4.47 -2.91
CA HIS A 11 -22.63 5.26 -2.73
C HIS A 11 -23.72 4.48 -1.99
N TRP A 12 -23.39 3.33 -1.42
CA TRP A 12 -24.28 2.58 -0.56
C TRP A 12 -24.56 3.32 0.75
N ILE A 13 -25.83 3.54 1.01
CA ILE A 13 -26.31 4.04 2.30
C ILE A 13 -27.20 2.96 2.89
N SER A 14 -26.73 2.35 3.98
CA SER A 14 -27.47 1.28 4.64
C SER A 14 -28.84 1.78 5.15
N PRO A 15 -29.93 1.04 4.88
CA PRO A 15 -31.25 1.33 5.45
C PRO A 15 -31.23 1.45 6.98
N TYR A 16 -30.39 0.65 7.65
CA TYR A 16 -30.24 0.66 9.11
C TYR A 16 -29.58 1.94 9.62
N THR A 17 -28.57 2.46 8.92
CA THR A 17 -27.94 3.75 9.26
C THR A 17 -28.91 4.92 9.11
N ILE A 18 -29.83 4.83 8.14
CA ILE A 18 -30.91 5.81 7.99
C ILE A 18 -31.85 5.72 9.21
N LEU A 19 -32.27 4.52 9.59
CA LEU A 19 -33.13 4.29 10.75
C LEU A 19 -32.48 4.76 12.06
N GLU A 20 -31.18 4.52 12.25
CA GLU A 20 -30.42 4.98 13.41
C GLU A 20 -30.48 6.50 13.59
N LYS A 21 -30.34 7.25 12.50
CA LYS A 21 -30.44 8.72 12.55
C LYS A 21 -31.86 9.21 12.85
N PHE A 22 -32.89 8.49 12.40
CA PHE A 22 -34.29 8.84 12.67
C PHE A 22 -34.75 8.40 14.06
N VAL A 23 -34.23 7.29 14.57
CA VAL A 23 -34.50 6.74 15.91
C VAL A 23 -33.41 7.23 16.87
N TYR A 24 -33.29 8.56 17.00
CA TYR A 24 -32.25 9.26 17.78
C TYR A 24 -32.26 8.97 19.31
N ARG A 25 -33.00 7.97 19.80
CA ARG A 25 -33.27 7.75 21.23
C ARG A 25 -33.27 6.29 21.71
N ARG A 26 -32.97 5.31 20.86
CA ARG A 26 -32.87 3.89 21.26
C ARG A 26 -31.68 3.25 20.57
N GLU A 27 -30.91 2.45 21.30
CA GLU A 27 -30.04 1.45 20.70
C GLU A 27 -30.94 0.54 19.85
N ILE A 28 -30.64 0.47 18.55
CA ILE A 28 -31.41 -0.33 17.62
C ILE A 28 -31.03 -1.78 17.86
N ASP A 29 -32.01 -2.58 18.27
CA ASP A 29 -31.90 -4.03 18.20
C ASP A 29 -32.12 -4.45 16.74
N TYR A 30 -31.08 -4.99 16.12
CA TYR A 30 -31.11 -5.43 14.72
C TYR A 30 -32.07 -6.61 14.52
N ASP A 31 -32.40 -7.34 15.60
CA ASP A 31 -33.33 -8.46 15.61
C ASP A 31 -34.79 -8.03 15.89
N ASP A 32 -35.07 -6.73 16.09
CA ASP A 32 -36.43 -6.22 16.27
C ASP A 32 -37.22 -6.31 14.95
N PRO A 33 -38.35 -7.06 14.91
CA PRO A 33 -39.19 -7.20 13.71
C PRO A 33 -39.69 -5.87 13.14
N VAL A 34 -39.80 -4.83 13.98
CA VAL A 34 -40.19 -3.49 13.54
C VAL A 34 -39.06 -2.84 12.74
N VAL A 35 -37.82 -2.97 13.21
CA VAL A 35 -36.63 -2.43 12.56
C VAL A 35 -36.42 -3.14 11.22
N GLU A 36 -36.51 -4.46 11.18
CA GLU A 36 -36.40 -5.25 9.95
C GLU A 36 -37.44 -4.81 8.90
N LYS A 37 -38.70 -4.68 9.31
CA LYS A 37 -39.80 -4.27 8.41
C LYS A 37 -39.59 -2.87 7.82
N TRP A 38 -39.08 -1.93 8.62
CA TRP A 38 -38.77 -0.59 8.11
C TRP A 38 -37.51 -0.58 7.26
N ALA A 39 -36.50 -1.39 7.59
CA ALA A 39 -35.30 -1.56 6.78
C ALA A 39 -35.66 -2.09 5.38
N THR A 40 -36.51 -3.11 5.28
CA THR A 40 -37.01 -3.64 3.99
C THR A 40 -37.72 -2.58 3.16
N ARG A 41 -38.48 -1.68 3.79
CA ARG A 41 -39.18 -0.59 3.10
C ARG A 41 -38.24 0.52 2.62
N LEU A 42 -37.12 0.72 3.31
CA LEU A 42 -36.11 1.72 2.96
C LEU A 42 -35.07 1.18 1.96
N THR A 43 -34.89 -0.14 1.85
CA THR A 43 -34.03 -0.79 0.85
C THR A 43 -34.21 -0.26 -0.58
N PRO A 44 -35.43 -0.09 -1.14
CA PRO A 44 -35.60 0.47 -2.48
C PRO A 44 -35.11 1.91 -2.58
N ILE A 45 -35.21 2.71 -1.51
CA ILE A 45 -34.73 4.09 -1.47
C ILE A 45 -33.20 4.10 -1.44
N SER A 46 -32.56 3.28 -0.61
CA SER A 46 -31.09 3.12 -0.62
C SER A 46 -30.56 2.70 -1.98
N ASN A 47 -31.23 1.76 -2.65
CA ASN A 47 -30.89 1.34 -4.01
C ASN A 47 -31.06 2.46 -5.04
N PHE A 48 -32.12 3.26 -4.92
CA PHE A 48 -32.35 4.41 -5.80
C PHE A 48 -31.26 5.46 -5.62
N VAL A 49 -30.96 5.82 -4.37
CA VAL A 49 -29.92 6.79 -4.03
C VAL A 49 -28.56 6.33 -4.55
N LYS A 50 -28.21 5.06 -4.34
CA LYS A 50 -27.00 4.46 -4.90
C LYS A 50 -26.95 4.60 -6.42
N LYS A 51 -28.00 4.20 -7.15
CA LYS A 51 -28.04 4.30 -8.62
C LYS A 51 -27.91 5.74 -9.11
N PHE A 52 -28.54 6.69 -8.41
CA PHE A 52 -28.47 8.10 -8.75
C PHE A 52 -27.05 8.66 -8.54
N LEU A 53 -26.43 8.37 -7.40
CA LEU A 53 -25.07 8.80 -7.09
C LEU A 53 -24.03 8.12 -8.00
N ASP A 54 -24.19 6.85 -8.32
CA ASP A 54 -23.34 6.13 -9.27
C ASP A 54 -23.38 6.79 -10.67
N LEU A 55 -24.53 7.35 -11.06
CA LEU A 55 -24.69 8.09 -12.32
C LEU A 55 -24.05 9.49 -12.28
N VAL A 56 -24.23 10.22 -11.18
CA VAL A 56 -23.74 11.61 -11.05
C VAL A 56 -22.24 11.66 -10.75
N HIS A 57 -21.72 10.66 -10.03
CA HIS A 57 -20.34 10.60 -9.57
C HIS A 57 -19.68 9.25 -9.87
N PRO A 58 -19.57 8.84 -11.15
CA PRO A 58 -18.91 7.60 -11.50
C PRO A 58 -17.44 7.63 -11.08
N HIS A 59 -16.87 6.45 -10.80
CA HIS A 59 -15.44 6.30 -10.64
C HIS A 59 -14.74 6.57 -11.97
N ILE A 60 -13.82 7.54 -11.99
CA ILE A 60 -13.07 7.92 -13.19
C ILE A 60 -11.61 7.52 -12.97
N GLN A 61 -11.08 6.73 -13.91
CA GLN A 61 -9.67 6.38 -14.00
C GLN A 61 -9.12 6.93 -15.32
N TYR A 62 -8.18 7.87 -15.21
CA TYR A 62 -7.52 8.48 -16.36
C TYR A 62 -6.00 8.36 -16.20
N VAL A 63 -5.38 7.72 -17.19
CA VAL A 63 -3.92 7.52 -17.24
C VAL A 63 -3.42 8.07 -18.56
N LYS A 64 -2.55 9.09 -18.48
CA LYS A 64 -1.70 9.47 -19.62
C LYS A 64 -0.42 8.70 -19.57
N ILE A 65 0.04 8.35 -20.75
CA ILE A 65 1.42 7.98 -20.97
C ILE A 65 1.92 8.90 -22.09
N ASP A 66 2.92 9.71 -21.79
CA ASP A 66 3.67 10.47 -22.80
C ASP A 66 4.78 9.58 -23.40
N PRO A 67 5.25 9.85 -24.62
CA PRO A 67 6.31 9.04 -25.24
C PRO A 67 7.58 8.92 -24.38
N GLN A 68 7.93 9.97 -23.63
CA GLN A 68 9.08 9.98 -22.72
C GLN A 68 8.91 9.00 -21.54
N ASP A 69 7.67 8.83 -21.05
CA ASP A 69 7.36 7.88 -19.97
C ASP A 69 7.60 6.42 -20.40
N THR A 70 7.61 6.13 -21.71
CA THR A 70 7.94 4.80 -22.23
C THR A 70 9.43 4.60 -22.50
N TRP A 71 10.21 5.68 -22.56
CA TRP A 71 11.65 5.63 -22.79
C TRP A 71 12.44 5.44 -21.49
N ASP A 72 11.98 6.04 -20.39
CA ASP A 72 12.52 5.86 -19.03
C ASP A 72 11.38 5.54 -18.05
N MET A 73 10.79 4.37 -18.25
CA MET A 73 9.59 3.95 -17.54
C MET A 73 9.84 3.70 -16.06
N ASP A 74 11.01 3.17 -15.70
CA ASP A 74 11.38 2.90 -14.33
C ASP A 74 11.56 4.19 -13.53
N HIS A 75 12.12 5.25 -14.11
CA HIS A 75 12.16 6.55 -13.45
C HIS A 75 10.78 7.18 -13.30
N THR A 76 9.95 7.24 -14.36
CA THR A 76 8.59 7.81 -14.26
C THR A 76 7.75 7.07 -13.21
N LEU A 77 7.83 5.73 -13.15
CA LEU A 77 7.11 4.94 -12.16
C LEU A 77 7.64 5.17 -10.74
N ALA A 78 8.94 5.40 -10.55
CA ALA A 78 9.54 5.64 -9.24
C ALA A 78 8.91 6.85 -8.51
N HIS A 79 8.56 7.91 -9.23
CA HIS A 79 7.85 9.09 -8.69
C HIS A 79 6.48 8.78 -8.10
N ILE A 80 5.84 7.69 -8.56
CA ILE A 80 4.55 7.22 -8.04
C ILE A 80 4.77 6.18 -6.94
N ILE A 81 5.69 5.23 -7.14
CA ILE A 81 5.95 4.11 -6.22
C ILE A 81 6.49 4.62 -4.89
N LEU A 82 7.46 5.55 -4.89
CA LEU A 82 8.09 6.06 -3.68
C LEU A 82 7.08 6.62 -2.65
N PRO A 83 6.20 7.59 -2.98
CA PRO A 83 5.23 8.10 -2.02
C PRO A 83 4.22 7.04 -1.58
N LEU A 84 3.87 6.07 -2.43
CA LEU A 84 2.99 4.95 -2.07
C LEU A 84 3.65 4.03 -1.03
N LEU A 85 4.92 3.67 -1.22
CA LEU A 85 5.68 2.87 -0.24
C LEU A 85 5.83 3.61 1.10
N MET A 86 6.11 4.92 1.06
CA MET A 86 6.18 5.73 2.28
C MET A 86 4.82 5.86 2.99
N GLN A 87 3.72 5.90 2.24
CA GLN A 87 2.37 5.89 2.81
C GLN A 87 2.07 4.54 3.44
N LEU A 88 2.32 3.44 2.72
CA LEU A 88 2.15 2.07 3.20
C LEU A 88 2.94 1.82 4.48
N GLN A 89 4.20 2.27 4.54
CA GLN A 89 5.01 2.15 5.75
C GLN A 89 4.39 2.84 6.97
N LYS A 90 3.67 3.95 6.77
CA LYS A 90 3.03 4.73 7.85
C LYS A 90 1.69 4.16 8.29
N THR A 91 0.90 3.59 7.37
CA THR A 91 -0.47 3.15 7.64
C THR A 91 -0.60 1.66 7.93
N LYS A 92 0.37 0.84 7.50
CA LYS A 92 0.36 -0.63 7.58
C LYS A 92 -0.28 -1.19 8.87
N HIS A 93 -1.27 -2.06 8.69
CA HIS A 93 -1.96 -2.83 9.71
C HIS A 93 -1.51 -4.31 9.74
N GLY A 94 -0.76 -4.76 8.73
CA GLY A 94 -0.28 -6.13 8.60
C GLY A 94 1.11 -6.25 7.98
N ALA A 95 1.68 -7.45 8.06
CA ALA A 95 2.93 -7.81 7.41
C ALA A 95 2.78 -9.17 6.72
N PRO A 96 3.13 -9.30 5.42
CA PRO A 96 3.21 -10.58 4.74
C PRO A 96 4.36 -11.43 5.28
N PHE A 97 4.36 -12.72 4.94
CA PHE A 97 5.49 -13.60 5.23
C PHE A 97 6.69 -13.22 4.34
N VAL A 98 7.86 -13.08 4.95
CA VAL A 98 9.11 -12.74 4.29
C VAL A 98 10.03 -13.95 4.35
N ASP A 99 10.78 -14.24 3.29
CA ASP A 99 11.69 -15.38 3.23
C ASP A 99 12.99 -15.09 4.01
N ASP A 100 13.65 -16.11 4.54
CA ASP A 100 14.88 -15.93 5.32
C ASP A 100 16.03 -15.37 4.45
N GLU A 101 16.03 -15.66 3.15
CA GLU A 101 17.04 -15.18 2.19
C GLU A 101 17.01 -13.65 1.98
N ASP A 102 15.86 -13.02 2.26
CA ASP A 102 15.61 -11.61 1.98
C ASP A 102 15.87 -10.69 3.19
N VAL A 103 16.32 -11.27 4.30
CA VAL A 103 16.57 -10.55 5.55
C VAL A 103 17.99 -10.79 6.03
N PRO A 104 18.59 -9.80 6.73
CA PRO A 104 19.93 -9.95 7.30
C PRO A 104 19.96 -11.06 8.36
N ASP A 105 21.14 -11.63 8.60
CA ASP A 105 21.33 -12.81 9.45
C ASP A 105 20.77 -12.67 10.87
N ASN A 106 20.70 -11.44 11.40
CA ASN A 106 20.12 -11.15 12.70
C ASN A 106 18.58 -11.27 12.75
N LEU A 107 17.90 -11.18 11.59
CA LEU A 107 16.44 -11.25 11.46
C LEU A 107 15.96 -12.59 10.92
N LYS A 108 16.87 -13.46 10.45
CA LYS A 108 16.54 -14.82 10.03
C LYS A 108 15.99 -15.62 11.20
N ASN A 109 15.03 -16.51 10.92
CA ASN A 109 14.53 -17.43 11.93
C ASN A 109 15.70 -18.31 12.39
N LYS A 110 16.05 -18.25 13.69
CA LYS A 110 16.92 -19.26 14.28
C LYS A 110 16.11 -20.55 14.28
N THR A 111 16.70 -21.65 13.81
CA THR A 111 16.07 -22.98 13.82
C THR A 111 15.75 -23.34 15.27
N LEU A 112 14.52 -23.05 15.69
CA LEU A 112 13.97 -23.53 16.95
C LEU A 112 13.40 -24.93 16.69
N PRO A 113 13.55 -25.86 17.64
CA PRO A 113 12.97 -27.20 17.51
C PRO A 113 11.45 -27.15 17.31
N ASP A 114 10.93 -28.16 16.60
CA ASP A 114 9.59 -28.25 15.99
C ASP A 114 8.39 -28.09 16.96
N ASP A 115 8.60 -27.98 18.26
CA ASP A 115 7.57 -27.97 19.31
C ASP A 115 7.08 -26.58 19.75
N GLU A 116 7.69 -25.49 19.27
CA GLU A 116 7.25 -24.10 19.50
C GLU A 116 6.86 -23.37 18.19
N GLN A 117 6.37 -24.10 17.18
CA GLN A 117 5.92 -23.53 15.89
C GLN A 117 4.66 -22.65 15.98
N ASP A 118 4.10 -22.45 17.17
CA ASP A 118 2.95 -21.58 17.39
C ASP A 118 3.41 -20.32 18.11
N THR A 119 3.88 -19.35 17.33
CA THR A 119 3.66 -17.91 17.51
C THR A 119 4.49 -17.20 16.45
N THR A 120 3.84 -16.35 15.68
CA THR A 120 4.42 -15.23 14.93
C THR A 120 5.87 -14.97 15.33
N SER A 121 6.83 -15.42 14.50
CA SER A 121 8.26 -15.17 14.71
C SER A 121 8.42 -13.78 15.30
N ASN A 122 9.08 -13.63 16.46
CA ASN A 122 9.16 -12.34 17.18
C ASN A 122 9.64 -11.18 16.27
N ASN A 123 10.25 -11.50 15.11
CA ASN A 123 10.75 -10.56 14.13
C ASN A 123 9.88 -10.44 12.86
N HIS A 124 8.69 -11.04 12.78
CA HIS A 124 7.84 -11.07 11.58
C HIS A 124 7.59 -9.67 11.00
N PHE A 125 7.20 -8.72 11.85
CA PHE A 125 7.03 -7.32 11.46
C PHE A 125 8.36 -6.65 11.11
N GLU A 126 9.43 -6.91 11.88
CA GLU A 126 10.76 -6.33 11.63
C GLU A 126 11.36 -6.76 10.28
N ARG A 127 11.11 -8.00 9.87
CA ARG A 127 11.50 -8.54 8.58
C ARG A 127 10.81 -7.81 7.43
N TRP A 128 9.50 -7.58 7.56
CA TRP A 128 8.77 -6.80 6.57
C TRP A 128 9.21 -5.34 6.55
N ASP A 129 9.49 -4.77 7.71
CA ASP A 129 10.00 -3.40 7.83
C ASP A 129 11.36 -3.25 7.15
N HIS A 130 12.26 -4.23 7.30
CA HIS A 130 13.52 -4.27 6.57
C HIS A 130 13.27 -4.27 5.05
N VAL A 131 12.41 -5.16 4.58
CA VAL A 131 12.08 -5.27 3.14
C VAL A 131 11.49 -3.97 2.59
N LEU A 132 10.52 -3.36 3.28
CA LEU A 132 9.94 -2.07 2.89
C LEU A 132 10.98 -0.94 2.88
N ASN A 133 11.89 -0.92 3.87
CA ASN A 133 12.96 0.07 3.93
C ASN A 133 13.95 -0.08 2.76
N GLU A 134 14.31 -1.31 2.38
CA GLU A 134 15.18 -1.55 1.22
C GLU A 134 14.51 -1.13 -0.10
N MET A 135 13.20 -1.38 -0.27
CA MET A 135 12.45 -0.86 -1.42
C MET A 135 12.43 0.67 -1.43
N ILE A 136 12.09 1.31 -0.31
CA ILE A 136 12.05 2.77 -0.19
C ILE A 136 13.43 3.37 -0.51
N PHE A 137 14.51 2.78 0.02
CA PHE A 137 15.88 3.20 -0.27
C PHE A 137 16.16 3.18 -1.78
N ALA A 138 15.86 2.06 -2.45
CA ALA A 138 16.09 1.94 -3.89
C ALA A 138 15.32 3.00 -4.71
N PHE A 139 14.04 3.21 -4.42
CA PHE A 139 13.23 4.21 -5.14
C PHE A 139 13.59 5.66 -4.78
N GLN A 140 14.05 5.94 -3.56
CA GLN A 140 14.58 7.27 -3.19
C GLN A 140 15.79 7.64 -4.03
N TYR A 141 16.74 6.72 -4.19
CA TYR A 141 17.93 6.94 -5.00
C TYR A 141 17.61 6.97 -6.50
N LYS A 142 16.65 6.16 -6.98
CA LYS A 142 16.20 6.21 -8.37
C LYS A 142 15.55 7.55 -8.76
N VAL A 143 14.85 8.19 -7.82
CA VAL A 143 14.25 9.52 -8.02
C VAL A 143 15.29 10.63 -7.90
N ASN A 144 16.32 10.46 -7.05
CA ASN A 144 17.36 11.45 -6.85
C ASN A 144 18.49 11.33 -7.88
N GLU A 145 18.38 11.99 -9.02
CA GLU A 145 19.38 11.91 -10.11
C GLU A 145 20.80 12.39 -9.75
N LEU A 146 20.99 13.08 -8.61
CA LEU A 146 22.26 13.69 -8.20
C LEU A 146 22.98 12.91 -7.08
N TRP A 147 22.53 11.71 -6.75
CA TRP A 147 23.12 10.97 -5.63
C TRP A 147 24.57 10.55 -5.91
N GLU A 148 24.93 10.26 -7.17
CA GLU A 148 26.29 9.86 -7.55
C GLU A 148 27.31 10.99 -7.30
N ASP A 149 26.90 12.24 -7.45
CA ASP A 149 27.73 13.42 -7.19
C ASP A 149 28.15 13.52 -5.71
N THR A 150 27.44 12.85 -4.80
CA THR A 150 27.82 12.82 -3.37
C THR A 150 29.07 11.99 -3.10
N PHE A 151 29.50 11.17 -4.07
CA PHE A 151 30.70 10.34 -4.01
C PHE A 151 31.89 10.98 -4.73
N ASP A 152 31.75 12.21 -5.24
CA ASP A 152 32.88 13.01 -5.71
C ASP A 152 33.55 13.71 -4.51
N ILE A 153 34.69 13.18 -4.08
CA ILE A 153 35.50 13.75 -3.00
C ILE A 153 36.68 14.47 -3.65
N GLU A 154 36.53 15.79 -3.82
CA GLU A 154 37.59 16.68 -4.35
C GLU A 154 38.11 16.26 -5.75
N GLY A 155 37.23 15.76 -6.61
CA GLY A 155 37.57 15.30 -7.96
C GLY A 155 37.98 13.82 -8.04
N VAL A 156 37.92 13.09 -6.92
CA VAL A 156 38.15 11.64 -6.85
C VAL A 156 36.82 10.94 -6.55
N TYR A 157 36.36 10.15 -7.53
CA TYR A 157 35.15 9.34 -7.38
C TYR A 157 35.41 8.11 -6.49
N ASP A 158 34.64 7.96 -5.41
CA ASP A 158 34.59 6.73 -4.62
C ASP A 158 33.78 5.65 -5.35
N THR A 159 34.46 4.94 -6.25
CA THR A 159 33.86 3.88 -7.06
C THR A 159 33.33 2.71 -6.23
N GLU A 160 33.94 2.43 -5.07
CA GLU A 160 33.49 1.34 -4.20
C GLU A 160 32.21 1.72 -3.46
N GLY A 161 32.11 2.96 -2.95
CA GLY A 161 30.88 3.50 -2.39
C GLY A 161 29.72 3.47 -3.38
N ILE A 162 29.95 3.94 -4.61
CA ILE A 162 28.96 3.91 -5.71
C ILE A 162 28.48 2.47 -5.97
N ARG A 163 29.42 1.53 -6.08
CA ARG A 163 29.11 0.11 -6.31
C ARG A 163 28.27 -0.50 -5.19
N LEU A 164 28.56 -0.16 -3.93
CA LEU A 164 27.78 -0.64 -2.78
C LEU A 164 26.35 -0.09 -2.80
N VAL A 165 26.16 1.18 -3.15
CA VAL A 165 24.83 1.78 -3.29
C VAL A 165 24.05 1.11 -4.41
N HIS A 166 24.64 0.92 -5.59
CA HIS A 166 23.98 0.21 -6.70
C HIS A 166 23.55 -1.20 -6.31
N ASN A 167 24.43 -1.99 -5.68
CA ASN A 167 24.08 -3.34 -5.22
C ASN A 167 22.89 -3.34 -4.24
N ARG A 168 22.81 -2.31 -3.38
CA ARG A 168 21.68 -2.15 -2.45
C ARG A 168 20.41 -1.75 -3.18
N MET A 169 20.49 -0.85 -4.16
CA MET A 169 19.36 -0.48 -5.01
C MET A 169 18.82 -1.70 -5.76
N ASP A 170 19.70 -2.51 -6.36
CA ASP A 170 19.33 -3.73 -7.08
C ASP A 170 18.62 -4.73 -6.18
N ASN A 171 19.09 -4.88 -4.93
CA ASN A 171 18.39 -5.69 -3.94
C ASN A 171 16.99 -5.12 -3.63
N GLY A 172 16.85 -3.81 -3.46
CA GLY A 172 15.54 -3.17 -3.23
C GLY A 172 14.57 -3.37 -4.41
N PHE A 173 15.03 -3.27 -5.66
CA PHE A 173 14.21 -3.54 -6.84
C PHE A 173 13.80 -5.01 -6.95
N ARG A 174 14.73 -5.93 -6.65
CA ARG A 174 14.46 -7.37 -6.59
C ARG A 174 13.37 -7.68 -5.55
N LEU A 175 13.48 -7.09 -4.35
CA LEU A 175 12.51 -7.24 -3.28
C LEU A 175 11.15 -6.66 -3.69
N PHE A 176 11.12 -5.47 -4.31
CA PHE A 176 9.90 -4.88 -4.84
C PHE A 176 9.20 -5.81 -5.83
N GLY A 177 9.94 -6.39 -6.78
CA GLY A 177 9.40 -7.35 -7.74
C GLY A 177 8.85 -8.61 -7.07
N LYS A 178 9.59 -9.17 -6.10
CA LYS A 178 9.20 -10.38 -5.36
C LYS A 178 7.93 -10.17 -4.52
N TYR A 179 7.83 -9.04 -3.83
CA TYR A 179 6.74 -8.75 -2.88
C TYR A 179 5.69 -7.78 -3.43
N TYR A 180 5.68 -7.51 -4.72
CA TYR A 180 4.76 -6.56 -5.35
C TYR A 180 3.28 -6.82 -5.00
N GLN A 181 2.86 -8.08 -4.99
CA GLN A 181 1.48 -8.46 -4.66
C GLN A 181 1.14 -8.35 -3.17
N ASN A 182 2.15 -8.13 -2.32
CA ASN A 182 2.00 -7.99 -0.88
C ASN A 182 2.01 -6.51 -0.42
N LEU A 183 2.01 -5.57 -1.35
CA LEU A 183 1.92 -4.13 -1.08
C LEU A 183 0.48 -3.68 -0.82
N TRP A 184 -0.12 -4.25 0.21
CA TRP A 184 -1.47 -3.92 0.67
C TRP A 184 -1.47 -3.64 2.16
N ASP A 185 -2.49 -2.89 2.58
CA ASP A 185 -2.79 -2.48 3.94
C ASP A 185 -4.27 -2.75 4.23
#